data_AF-A0A973RVW2-F1
#
_entry.id   AF-A0A973RVW2-F1
#
_cell.length_a   1.000
_cell.length_b   1.000
_cell.length_c   1.000
_cell.angle_alpha   90.00
_cell.angle_beta   90.00
_cell.angle_gamma   90.00
#
_symmetry.space_group_name_H-M   'P 1'
#
loop_
_entity.id
_entity.type
_entity.pdbx_description
1 polymer ?
#
loop_
_entity_poly.entity_id
_entity_poly.type
_entity_poly.pdbx_seq_one_letter_code
_entity_poly.pdbx_strand_id
1 'polypeptide(L)'
;MAHSLHASTLAPASFRSNRPDLATDAIRTAREDLAACFRMAARNGFEEGICNHFSAVVPGHDDLFLVNPHGYAFRDRTASKLLICDFHGNV
;
A
#
# COMPACT_ATOMS: atom_id res chain seq x y z
N MET A 1 48.85 -34.32 3.81
CA MET A 1 48.63 -33.20 4.76
C MET A 1 47.94 -32.11 3.97
N ALA A 2 46.65 -31.88 4.19
CA ALA A 2 45.75 -31.20 3.25
C ALA A 2 45.79 -29.66 3.34
N HIS A 3 45.59 -29.01 2.20
CA HIS A 3 45.69 -27.57 1.97
C HIS A 3 44.41 -26.80 2.33
N SER A 4 44.56 -25.52 2.65
CA SER A 4 43.49 -24.55 2.96
C SER A 4 42.57 -24.27 1.76
N LEU A 5 41.26 -24.11 2.01
CA LEU A 5 40.26 -23.66 1.03
C LEU A 5 39.75 -22.26 1.40
N HIS A 6 39.67 -21.37 0.41
CA HIS A 6 39.09 -20.03 0.54
C HIS A 6 37.82 -19.90 -0.32
N ALA A 7 36.89 -19.06 0.16
CA ALA A 7 35.61 -18.64 -0.43
C ALA A 7 34.51 -19.74 -0.44
N SER A 8 33.24 -19.44 -0.19
CA SER A 8 32.51 -18.24 -0.56
C SER A 8 31.35 -18.01 0.42
N THR A 9 31.18 -16.78 0.89
CA THR A 9 29.96 -16.34 1.58
C THR A 9 28.81 -16.46 0.59
N LEU A 10 28.01 -17.51 0.71
CA LEU A 10 26.69 -17.54 0.09
C LEU A 10 25.88 -16.40 0.73
N ALA A 11 25.73 -15.30 0.01
CA ALA A 11 24.68 -14.34 0.28
C ALA A 11 23.36 -15.13 0.32
N PRO A 12 22.47 -14.89 1.30
CA PRO A 12 21.18 -15.57 1.32
C PRO A 12 20.48 -15.22 0.01
N ALA A 13 20.11 -16.23 -0.76
CA ALA A 13 19.29 -16.08 -1.95
C ALA A 13 18.05 -15.29 -1.54
N SER A 14 17.93 -14.08 -2.08
CA SER A 14 16.73 -13.26 -1.94
C SER A 14 15.57 -14.08 -2.48
N PHE A 15 14.69 -14.54 -1.59
CA PHE A 15 13.34 -14.92 -1.96
C PHE A 15 12.68 -13.67 -2.56
N ARG A 16 12.90 -13.42 -3.85
CA ARG A 16 12.08 -12.48 -4.59
C ARG A 16 10.72 -13.15 -4.74
N SER A 17 9.84 -12.86 -3.78
CA SER A 17 8.42 -13.09 -3.92
C SER A 17 8.00 -12.56 -5.29
N ASN A 18 7.24 -13.31 -6.09
CA ASN A 18 6.59 -12.85 -7.32
C ASN A 18 5.49 -11.78 -7.02
N ARG A 19 5.64 -11.03 -5.92
CA ARG A 19 4.73 -9.97 -5.53
C ARG A 19 5.17 -8.69 -6.22
N PRO A 20 4.23 -7.91 -6.76
CA PRO A 20 4.54 -6.59 -7.29
C PRO A 20 5.22 -5.73 -6.22
N ASP A 21 6.11 -4.84 -6.65
CA ASP A 21 6.73 -3.86 -5.76
C ASP A 21 5.74 -2.73 -5.45
N LEU A 22 5.05 -2.86 -4.33
CA LEU A 22 4.03 -1.90 -3.88
C LEU A 22 4.62 -0.81 -2.96
N ALA A 23 5.95 -0.72 -2.85
CA ALA A 23 6.64 0.21 -1.94
C ALA A 23 7.32 1.38 -2.66
N THR A 24 6.94 1.67 -3.91
CA THR A 24 7.51 2.76 -4.70
C THR A 24 7.13 4.14 -4.12
N ASP A 25 7.97 5.15 -4.39
CA ASP A 25 7.69 6.53 -3.97
C ASP A 25 6.37 7.06 -4.55
N ALA A 26 6.03 6.69 -5.78
CA ALA A 26 4.77 7.09 -6.42
C ALA A 26 3.55 6.54 -5.68
N ILE A 27 3.61 5.27 -5.25
CA ILE A 27 2.54 4.65 -4.45
C ILE A 27 2.47 5.29 -3.06
N ARG A 28 3.61 5.63 -2.45
CA ARG A 28 3.63 6.36 -1.16
C ARG A 28 2.92 7.71 -1.30
N THR A 29 3.25 8.51 -2.31
CA THR A 29 2.62 9.81 -2.55
C THR A 29 1.12 9.66 -2.80
N ALA A 30 0.70 8.69 -3.62
CA ALA A 30 -0.73 8.43 -3.84
C ALA A 30 -1.49 8.08 -2.54
N ARG A 31 -0.85 7.34 -1.62
CA ARG A 31 -1.41 7.05 -0.30
C ARG A 31 -1.53 8.31 0.57
N GLU A 32 -0.52 9.17 0.53
CA GLU A 32 -0.49 10.42 1.30
C GLU A 32 -1.59 11.38 0.81
N ASP A 33 -1.71 11.54 -0.50
CA ASP A 33 -2.72 12.37 -1.16
C ASP A 33 -4.14 11.86 -0.86
N LEU A 34 -4.38 10.56 -1.02
CA LEU A 34 -5.69 9.97 -0.72
C LEU A 34 -6.04 10.12 0.77
N ALA A 35 -5.08 9.95 1.68
CA ALA A 35 -5.30 10.21 3.11
C ALA A 35 -5.61 11.69 3.39
N ALA A 36 -4.99 12.62 2.65
CA ALA A 36 -5.33 14.04 2.75
C ALA A 36 -6.75 14.31 2.25
N CYS A 37 -7.18 13.69 1.13
CA CYS A 37 -8.55 13.78 0.63
C CYS A 37 -9.58 13.31 1.65
N PHE A 38 -9.35 12.17 2.32
CA PHE A 38 -10.23 11.69 3.40
C PHE A 38 -10.37 12.72 4.51
N ARG A 39 -9.25 13.25 5.01
CA ARG A 39 -9.28 14.25 6.10
C ARG A 39 -9.90 15.57 5.66
N MET A 40 -9.73 15.96 4.40
CA MET A 40 -10.39 17.14 3.84
C MET A 40 -11.91 16.93 3.74
N ALA A 41 -12.35 15.78 3.25
CA ALA A 41 -13.77 15.41 3.21
C ALA A 41 -14.40 15.42 4.61
N ALA A 42 -13.72 14.86 5.62
CA ALA A 42 -14.16 14.91 7.00
C ALA A 42 -14.29 16.36 7.53
N ARG A 43 -13.33 17.23 7.21
CA ARG A 43 -13.36 18.66 7.60
C ARG A 43 -14.50 19.44 6.95
N ASN A 44 -14.90 19.07 5.74
CA ASN A 44 -15.98 19.72 4.99
C ASN A 44 -17.35 19.05 5.19
N GLY A 45 -17.44 18.01 6.03
CA GLY A 45 -18.71 17.33 6.31
C GLY A 45 -19.20 16.40 5.19
N PHE A 46 -18.30 15.94 4.32
CA PHE A 46 -18.62 14.99 3.24
C PHE A 46 -18.47 13.51 3.67
N GLU A 47 -18.23 13.25 4.95
CA GLU A 47 -18.20 11.88 5.50
C GLU A 47 -19.62 11.43 5.90
N GLU A 48 -20.05 10.26 5.43
CA GLU A 48 -21.29 9.60 5.87
C GLU A 48 -20.95 8.50 6.88
N GLY A 49 -20.68 8.92 8.11
CA GLY A 49 -20.26 8.01 9.19
C GLY A 49 -19.06 7.15 8.80
N ILE A 50 -19.29 5.84 8.67
CA ILE A 50 -18.27 4.82 8.32
C ILE A 50 -18.57 4.09 6.99
N CYS A 51 -19.61 4.51 6.28
CA CYS A 51 -20.14 3.77 5.13
C CYS A 51 -19.58 4.25 3.78
N ASN A 52 -18.91 5.41 3.76
CA ASN A 52 -18.38 6.01 2.54
C ASN A 52 -17.00 5.42 2.16
N HIS A 53 -16.62 5.53 0.89
CA HIS A 53 -15.32 5.09 0.39
C HIS A 53 -14.74 6.06 -0.64
N PHE A 54 -13.42 6.27 -0.60
CA PHE A 54 -12.67 6.83 -1.73
C PHE A 54 -11.65 5.81 -2.20
N SER A 55 -11.44 5.77 -3.52
CA SER A 55 -10.45 4.92 -4.15
C SER A 55 -9.60 5.68 -5.17
N ALA A 56 -8.38 5.20 -5.40
CA ALA A 56 -7.49 5.69 -6.45
C ALA A 56 -6.75 4.51 -7.09
N VAL A 57 -6.49 4.56 -8.40
CA VAL A 57 -5.66 3.56 -9.08
C VAL A 57 -4.24 3.62 -8.54
N VAL A 58 -3.61 2.46 -8.32
CA VAL A 58 -2.22 2.37 -7.85
C VAL A 58 -1.29 2.77 -9.01
N PRO A 59 -0.41 3.76 -8.84
CA PRO A 59 0.53 4.15 -9.90
C PRO A 59 1.38 2.97 -10.39
N GLY A 60 1.35 2.72 -11.71
CA GLY A 60 2.06 1.61 -12.34
C GLY A 60 1.34 0.26 -12.31
N HIS A 61 0.13 0.20 -11.76
CA HIS A 61 -0.68 -1.01 -11.64
C HIS A 61 -2.15 -0.70 -11.98
N ASP A 62 -2.53 -0.91 -13.24
CA ASP A 62 -3.88 -0.57 -13.75
C ASP A 62 -4.99 -1.47 -13.19
N ASP A 63 -4.63 -2.56 -12.53
CA ASP A 63 -5.50 -3.57 -11.94
C ASP A 63 -5.63 -3.48 -10.42
N LEU A 64 -4.95 -2.51 -9.79
CA LEU A 64 -4.91 -2.35 -8.33
C LEU A 64 -5.43 -0.97 -7.88
N PHE A 65 -6.07 -0.94 -6.72
CA PHE A 65 -6.69 0.25 -6.15
C PHE A 65 -6.27 0.49 -4.71
N LEU A 66 -5.96 1.74 -4.36
CA LEU A 66 -5.94 2.21 -2.99
C LEU A 66 -7.36 2.44 -2.49
N VAL A 67 -7.70 1.98 -1.29
CA VAL A 67 -9.03 2.17 -0.68
C VAL A 67 -8.98 2.25 0.85
N ASN A 68 -9.95 2.88 1.50
CA ASN A 68 -10.09 2.83 2.95
C ASN A 68 -10.62 1.47 3.43
N PRO A 69 -10.13 0.94 4.57
CA PRO A 69 -10.77 -0.19 5.23
C PRO A 69 -12.12 0.22 5.81
N HIS A 70 -13.07 -0.71 5.77
CA HIS A 70 -14.41 -0.55 6.32
C HIS A 70 -14.40 -0.35 7.84
N GLY A 71 -15.37 0.40 8.37
CA GLY A 71 -15.59 0.54 9.80
C GLY A 71 -14.83 1.67 10.50
N TYR A 72 -14.20 2.57 9.74
CA TYR A 72 -13.44 3.68 10.29
C TYR A 72 -13.85 5.02 9.71
N ALA A 73 -13.85 6.07 10.55
CA ALA A 73 -14.12 7.43 10.13
C ALA A 73 -13.03 7.99 9.19
N PHE A 74 -13.42 8.94 8.32
CA PHE A 74 -12.50 9.56 7.37
C PHE A 74 -11.45 10.43 8.07
N ARG A 75 -11.80 11.08 9.18
CA ARG A 75 -10.86 11.90 9.98
C ARG A 75 -9.63 11.13 10.47
N ASP A 76 -9.76 9.81 10.67
CA ASP A 76 -8.70 8.96 11.23
C ASP A 76 -7.86 8.27 10.15
N ARG A 77 -8.09 8.59 8.86
CA ARG A 77 -7.36 7.97 7.75
C ARG A 77 -5.92 8.51 7.65
N THR A 78 -4.99 7.56 7.52
CA THR A 78 -3.56 7.79 7.29
C THR A 78 -3.10 6.96 6.10
N ALA A 79 -2.01 7.39 5.46
CA ALA A 79 -1.43 6.71 4.28
C ALA A 79 -1.16 5.22 4.55
N SER A 80 -0.64 4.92 5.75
CA SER A 80 -0.30 3.56 6.21
C SER A 80 -1.51 2.66 6.49
N LYS A 81 -2.71 3.23 6.65
CA LYS A 81 -3.94 2.48 6.93
C LYS A 81 -4.78 2.22 5.67
N LEU A 82 -4.32 2.66 4.50
CA LEU A 82 -4.99 2.38 3.23
C LEU A 82 -4.66 0.96 2.77
N LEU A 83 -5.64 0.30 2.19
CA LEU A 83 -5.49 -1.02 1.59
C LEU A 83 -5.13 -0.88 0.11
N ILE A 84 -4.47 -1.88 -0.44
CA ILE A 84 -4.44 -2.11 -1.89
C ILE A 84 -5.35 -3.30 -2.15
N CYS A 85 -6.22 -3.23 -3.15
CA CYS A 85 -7.02 -4.37 -3.59
C CYS A 85 -7.10 -4.49 -5.10
N ASP A 86 -7.39 -5.68 -5.60
CA ASP A 86 -7.71 -5.92 -7.01
C ASP A 86 -9.22 -5.71 -7.31
N PHE A 87 -9.62 -5.89 -8.56
CA PHE A 87 -11.03 -5.82 -9.00
C PHE A 87 -11.94 -6.87 -8.36
N HIS A 88 -11.38 -7.96 -7.81
CA HIS A 88 -12.13 -9.01 -7.13
C HIS A 88 -12.27 -8.73 -5.62
N GLY A 89 -11.65 -7.67 -5.12
CA GLY A 89 -11.64 -7.30 -3.70
C GLY A 89 -10.63 -8.08 -2.87
N ASN A 90 -9.65 -8.75 -3.50
CA ASN A 90 -8.54 -9.37 -2.78
C ASN A 90 -7.57 -8.29 -2.30
N VAL A 91 -7.12 -8.40 -1.05
CA VAL A 91 -6.21 -7.46 -0.36
C VAL A 91 -4.84 -8.07 -0.16
#